data_AF-A0A2D7G1S3-F1
#
_entry.id   AF-A0A2D7G1S3-F1
#
_cell.length_a   1.000
_cell.length_b   1.000
_cell.length_c   1.000
_cell.angle_alpha   90.00
_cell.angle_beta   90.00
_cell.angle_gamma   90.00
#
_symmetry.space_group_name_H-M   'P 1'
#
loop_
_entity.id
_entity.type
_entity.pdbx_description
1 polymer ?
#
loop_
_entity_poly.entity_id
_entity_poly.type
_entity_poly.pdbx_seq_one_letter_code
_entity_poly.pdbx_strand_id
1 'polypeptide(L)'
;MIRKNLWVLISLTVLLTACDPNKIFGTRVTPPKEEPKTVEYQLFSPSVAIAGSASAKSVKVASAGEKKYVSCASCHGGDGEGGVGPNLQGQTLSYIKGRLTAYKNREKVGRQSVMMWSQASLLSDADINDLSDYISENF
;
A
#
# COMPACT_ATOMS: atom_id res chain seq x y z
N MET A 1 -6.99 -37.12 67.25
CA MET A 1 -6.58 -36.08 66.28
C MET A 1 -6.36 -36.82 64.95
N ILE A 2 -7.03 -36.62 63.81
CA ILE A 2 -7.92 -35.63 63.22
C ILE A 2 -8.87 -36.39 62.26
N ARG A 3 -10.16 -36.06 62.27
CA ARG A 3 -11.16 -36.45 61.25
C ARG A 3 -11.16 -35.42 60.11
N LYS A 4 -11.74 -35.81 58.96
CA LYS A 4 -12.17 -34.98 57.79
C LYS A 4 -11.03 -34.82 56.75
N ASN A 5 -11.15 -35.19 55.47
CA ASN A 5 -12.12 -34.72 54.48
C ASN A 5 -12.38 -35.76 53.36
N LEU A 6 -13.54 -36.42 53.45
CA LEU A 6 -14.37 -36.76 52.29
C LEU A 6 -15.08 -35.45 51.87
N TRP A 7 -15.59 -35.32 50.63
CA TRP A 7 -16.19 -34.12 49.98
C TRP A 7 -15.12 -33.29 49.22
N VAL A 8 -15.05 -33.16 47.89
CA VAL A 8 -16.04 -33.17 46.81
C VAL A 8 -15.30 -33.40 45.48
N LEU A 9 -15.68 -34.44 44.75
CA LEU A 9 -15.44 -34.59 43.32
C LEU A 9 -16.55 -33.81 42.59
N ILE A 10 -16.26 -32.65 42.03
CA ILE A 10 -17.11 -32.01 41.02
C ILE A 10 -16.25 -31.71 39.80
N SER A 11 -16.39 -32.60 38.83
CA SER A 11 -16.14 -32.38 37.41
C SER A 11 -16.88 -31.12 36.97
N LEU A 12 -16.14 -30.13 36.48
CA LEU A 12 -16.70 -29.05 35.69
C LEU A 12 -15.90 -28.96 34.39
N THR A 13 -16.23 -29.87 33.47
CA THR A 13 -15.94 -29.76 32.04
C THR A 13 -16.71 -28.56 31.49
N VAL A 14 -16.12 -27.37 31.60
CA VAL A 14 -16.57 -26.20 30.86
C VAL A 14 -16.06 -26.35 29.43
N LEU A 15 -16.95 -26.75 28.52
CA LEU A 15 -16.76 -26.59 27.08
C LEU A 15 -16.65 -25.10 26.75
N LEU A 16 -15.43 -24.55 26.73
CA LEU A 16 -15.15 -23.34 25.96
C LEU A 16 -14.93 -23.76 24.50
N THR A 17 -16.00 -23.65 23.71
CA THR A 17 -15.94 -23.57 22.26
C THR A 17 -15.22 -22.26 21.90
N ALA A 18 -13.89 -22.31 21.84
CA ALA A 18 -13.10 -21.20 21.35
C ALA A 18 -13.29 -21.10 19.84
N CYS A 19 -14.00 -20.05 19.45
CA CYS A 19 -14.09 -19.49 18.10
C CYS A 19 -12.68 -19.42 17.49
N ASP A 20 -12.48 -20.08 16.34
CA ASP A 20 -11.24 -20.06 15.57
C ASP A 20 -11.17 -18.77 14.72
N PRO A 21 -10.30 -17.79 15.05
CA PRO A 21 -10.28 -16.49 14.37
C PRO A 21 -9.62 -16.52 12.98
N ASN A 22 -9.09 -17.66 12.52
CA ASN A 22 -8.32 -17.76 11.28
C ASN A 22 -9.09 -18.33 10.07
N LYS A 23 -10.41 -18.50 10.18
CA LYS A 23 -11.25 -19.07 9.11
C LYS A 23 -12.15 -18.10 8.37
N ILE A 24 -11.97 -16.80 8.55
CA ILE A 24 -12.69 -15.76 7.81
C ILE A 24 -11.65 -15.04 6.92
N PHE A 25 -11.83 -15.07 5.60
CA PHE A 25 -11.02 -14.36 4.57
C PHE A 25 -9.74 -15.04 4.06
N GLY A 26 -9.85 -16.34 3.78
CA GLY A 26 -9.09 -16.97 2.71
C GLY A 26 -9.73 -16.74 1.34
N THR A 27 -9.66 -15.51 0.81
CA THR A 27 -9.75 -15.27 -0.65
C THR A 27 -8.83 -14.10 -0.98
N ARG A 28 -7.63 -14.43 -1.46
CA ARG A 28 -6.77 -13.48 -2.15
C ARG A 28 -7.51 -13.11 -3.45
N VAL A 29 -8.38 -12.09 -3.39
CA VAL A 29 -8.97 -11.48 -4.57
C VAL A 29 -7.81 -10.76 -5.26
N THR A 30 -7.15 -11.45 -6.18
CA THR A 30 -6.32 -10.77 -7.17
C THR A 30 -7.28 -9.91 -7.98
N PRO A 31 -7.11 -8.57 -8.04
CA PRO A 31 -7.87 -7.76 -8.97
C PRO A 31 -7.65 -8.34 -10.37
N PRO A 32 -8.70 -8.43 -11.22
CA PRO A 32 -8.52 -8.89 -12.58
C PRO A 32 -7.45 -8.00 -13.21
N LYS A 33 -6.42 -8.65 -13.74
CA LYS A 33 -5.46 -8.03 -14.64
C LYS A 33 -6.30 -7.58 -15.84
N GLU A 34 -6.75 -6.33 -15.82
CA GLU A 34 -7.51 -5.76 -16.92
C GLU A 34 -6.53 -5.60 -18.08
N GLU A 35 -6.43 -6.66 -18.88
CA GLU A 35 -5.88 -6.56 -20.23
C GLU A 35 -6.68 -5.47 -20.95
N PRO A 36 -6.00 -4.48 -21.56
CA PRO A 36 -6.67 -3.43 -22.30
C PRO A 36 -7.36 -4.10 -23.50
N LYS A 37 -8.65 -4.37 -23.33
CA LYS A 37 -9.54 -4.75 -24.42
C LYS A 37 -9.49 -3.57 -25.36
N THR A 38 -8.84 -3.73 -26.50
CA THR A 38 -8.94 -2.79 -27.62
C THR A 38 -10.41 -2.74 -27.99
N VAL A 39 -11.13 -1.79 -27.40
CA VAL A 39 -12.50 -1.49 -27.80
C VAL A 39 -12.35 -0.83 -29.16
N GLU A 40 -12.50 -1.64 -30.20
CA GLU A 40 -12.73 -1.18 -31.55
C GLU A 40 -14.06 -0.42 -31.55
N TYR A 41 -13.97 0.89 -31.30
CA TYR A 41 -15.10 1.79 -31.45
C TYR A 41 -15.43 1.84 -32.95
N GLN A 42 -16.44 1.08 -33.36
CA GLN A 42 -17.02 1.18 -34.69
C GLN A 42 -17.59 2.59 -34.86
N LEU A 43 -16.92 3.34 -35.74
CA LEU A 43 -17.25 4.70 -36.14
C LEU A 43 -18.64 4.72 -36.80
N PHE A 44 -19.68 4.98 -36.01
CA PHE A 44 -20.93 5.49 -36.53
C PHE A 44 -20.79 7.00 -36.70
N SER A 45 -20.48 7.44 -37.92
CA SER A 45 -20.45 8.85 -38.30
C SER A 45 -21.85 9.36 -38.61
N PRO A 46 -22.39 10.31 -37.84
CA PRO A 46 -23.23 11.34 -38.41
C PRO A 46 -22.41 12.62 -38.52
N SER A 47 -22.18 13.05 -39.76
CA SER A 47 -21.60 14.36 -40.08
C SER A 47 -22.49 15.47 -39.52
N VAL A 48 -22.21 15.93 -38.31
CA VAL A 48 -22.76 17.15 -37.73
C VAL A 48 -21.57 18.06 -37.42
N ALA A 49 -21.43 19.11 -38.22
CA ALA A 49 -20.47 20.17 -38.00
C ALA A 49 -20.97 21.08 -36.87
N ILE A 50 -20.45 20.85 -35.64
CA ILE A 50 -20.57 21.82 -34.54
C ILE A 50 -19.24 22.56 -34.47
N ALA A 51 -19.21 23.77 -35.01
CA ALA A 51 -18.12 24.72 -34.81
C ALA A 51 -18.24 25.30 -33.39
N GLY A 52 -17.65 24.60 -32.41
CA GLY A 52 -17.53 25.07 -31.04
C GLY A 52 -16.23 24.55 -30.46
N SER A 53 -15.17 25.38 -30.48
CA SER A 53 -13.91 25.07 -29.82
C SER A 53 -14.09 25.16 -28.30
N ALA A 54 -14.64 24.10 -27.71
CA ALA A 54 -14.55 23.90 -26.27
C ALA A 54 -13.11 23.53 -25.94
N SER A 55 -12.37 24.45 -25.32
CA SER A 55 -11.06 24.18 -24.75
C SER A 55 -11.23 23.14 -23.63
N ALA A 56 -10.99 21.88 -23.93
CA ALA A 56 -10.96 20.82 -22.92
C ALA A 56 -9.80 21.12 -21.96
N LYS A 57 -10.12 21.59 -20.76
CA LYS A 57 -9.15 21.71 -19.68
C LYS A 57 -8.77 20.28 -19.28
N SER A 58 -7.55 19.87 -19.59
CA SER A 58 -7.06 18.54 -19.23
C SER A 58 -7.09 18.39 -17.71
N VAL A 59 -7.87 17.42 -17.23
CA VAL A 59 -7.85 17.01 -15.82
C VAL A 59 -6.63 16.14 -15.64
N LYS A 60 -5.63 16.62 -14.88
CA LYS A 60 -4.47 15.80 -14.52
C LYS A 60 -4.93 14.73 -13.54
N VAL A 61 -4.95 13.47 -13.98
CA VAL A 61 -5.21 12.32 -13.10
C VAL A 61 -3.92 12.01 -12.36
N ALA A 62 -3.98 11.98 -11.02
CA ALA A 62 -2.82 11.65 -10.19
C ALA A 62 -2.29 10.24 -10.53
N SER A 63 -0.96 10.13 -10.63
CA SER A 63 -0.28 8.86 -10.93
C SER A 63 -0.47 7.85 -9.79
N ALA A 64 -0.17 6.58 -10.05
CA ALA A 64 -0.22 5.55 -9.01
C ALA A 64 0.77 5.84 -7.88
N GLY A 65 1.96 6.36 -8.19
CA GLY A 65 2.97 6.79 -7.22
C GLY A 65 2.53 7.99 -6.40
N GLU A 66 1.94 9.01 -7.05
CA GLU A 66 1.42 10.22 -6.39
C GLU A 66 0.36 9.87 -5.32
N LYS A 67 -0.58 8.98 -5.67
CA LYS A 67 -1.63 8.53 -4.73
C LYS A 67 -1.06 7.79 -3.52
N LYS A 68 0.01 7.03 -3.71
CA LYS A 68 0.68 6.27 -2.63
C LYS A 68 1.52 7.18 -1.73
N TYR A 69 2.16 8.18 -2.32
CA TYR A 69 3.05 9.11 -1.63
C TYR A 69 2.35 9.91 -0.53
N VAL A 70 1.02 10.06 -0.59
CA VAL A 70 0.21 10.70 0.47
C VAL A 70 0.55 10.16 1.86
N SER A 71 0.79 8.84 1.98
CA SER A 71 1.17 8.23 3.26
C SER A 71 2.63 8.52 3.67
N CYS A 72 3.51 8.74 2.70
CA CYS A 72 4.91 9.05 2.89
C CYS A 72 5.13 10.51 3.32
N ALA A 73 4.32 11.42 2.78
CA ALA A 73 4.43 12.86 2.98
C ALA A 73 4.35 13.30 4.45
N SER A 74 3.65 12.54 5.30
CA SER A 74 3.56 12.84 6.74
C SER A 74 4.91 12.86 7.45
N CYS A 75 5.90 12.12 6.94
CA CYS A 75 7.25 12.09 7.50
C CYS A 75 8.28 12.73 6.56
N HIS A 76 8.11 12.58 5.25
CA HIS A 76 9.07 13.02 4.24
C HIS A 76 8.76 14.39 3.63
N GLY A 77 7.67 15.04 4.06
CA GLY A 77 7.25 16.33 3.52
C GLY A 77 6.40 16.19 2.26
N GLY A 78 5.54 17.18 2.01
CA GLY A 78 4.63 17.18 0.86
C GLY A 78 5.38 17.22 -0.47
N ASP A 79 6.49 17.92 -0.48
CA ASP A 79 7.39 18.12 -1.63
C ASP A 79 8.70 17.34 -1.45
N GLY A 80 8.69 16.29 -0.61
CA GLY A 80 9.89 15.49 -0.31
C GLY A 80 10.97 16.26 0.46
N GLU A 81 10.65 17.42 1.05
CA GLU A 81 11.60 18.31 1.72
C GLU A 81 12.20 17.73 3.01
N GLY A 82 11.62 16.65 3.52
CA GLY A 82 12.00 15.98 4.76
C GLY A 82 11.23 16.50 5.98
N GLY A 83 11.69 16.09 7.16
CA GLY A 83 11.08 16.46 8.43
C GLY A 83 11.41 15.40 9.48
N VAL A 84 10.44 14.53 9.76
CA VAL A 84 10.67 13.33 10.58
C VAL A 84 11.58 12.34 9.84
N GLY A 85 11.30 12.15 8.55
CA GLY A 85 12.12 11.40 7.61
C GLY A 85 13.15 12.29 6.91
N PRO A 86 14.18 11.69 6.30
CA PRO A 86 15.13 12.44 5.48
C PRO A 86 14.45 13.08 4.27
N ASN A 87 15.08 14.14 3.78
CA ASN A 87 14.77 14.77 2.49
C ASN A 87 14.95 13.75 1.34
N LEU A 88 14.01 13.77 0.39
CA LEU A 88 13.93 12.90 -0.78
C LEU A 88 14.20 13.64 -2.11
N GLN A 89 14.32 14.96 -2.10
CA GLN A 89 14.54 15.77 -3.30
C GLN A 89 15.90 15.45 -3.95
N GLY A 90 15.90 15.38 -5.28
CA GLY A 90 17.07 15.07 -6.08
C GLY A 90 17.64 13.65 -5.89
N GLN A 91 16.90 12.76 -5.24
CA GLN A 91 17.31 11.37 -5.10
C GLN A 91 17.04 10.58 -6.38
N THR A 92 17.97 9.72 -6.76
CA THR A 92 17.82 8.93 -7.98
C THR A 92 16.79 7.81 -7.81
N LEU A 93 16.15 7.42 -8.90
CA LEU A 93 15.23 6.28 -8.96
C LEU A 93 15.85 5.01 -8.38
N SER A 94 17.10 4.70 -8.77
CA SER A 94 17.81 3.51 -8.28
C SER A 94 18.10 3.57 -6.78
N TYR A 95 18.40 4.76 -6.25
CA TYR A 95 18.59 4.95 -4.83
C TYR A 95 17.29 4.70 -4.08
N ILE A 96 16.19 5.37 -4.44
CA ILE A 96 14.90 5.23 -3.75
C ILE A 96 14.41 3.78 -3.79
N LYS A 97 14.43 3.15 -4.97
CA LYS A 97 14.05 1.75 -5.15
C LYS A 97 14.89 0.81 -4.32
N GLY A 98 16.22 1.00 -4.32
CA GLY A 98 17.14 0.22 -3.53
C GLY A 98 16.88 0.35 -2.03
N ARG A 99 16.63 1.57 -1.53
CA ARG A 99 16.30 1.81 -0.12
C ARG A 99 14.98 1.16 0.27
N LEU A 100 13.91 1.34 -0.51
CA LEU A 100 12.61 0.74 -0.23
C LEU A 100 12.68 -0.79 -0.22
N THR A 101 13.41 -1.38 -1.18
CA THR A 101 13.63 -2.84 -1.24
C THR A 101 14.40 -3.34 -0.02
N ALA A 102 15.50 -2.67 0.36
CA ALA A 102 16.28 -3.00 1.53
C ALA A 102 15.42 -2.92 2.82
N TYR A 103 14.59 -1.89 2.96
CA TYR A 103 13.69 -1.77 4.10
C TYR A 103 12.62 -2.87 4.13
N LYS A 104 12.05 -3.22 2.97
CA LYS A 104 11.09 -4.33 2.87
C LYS A 104 11.71 -5.67 3.28
N ASN A 105 13.01 -5.86 2.99
CA ASN A 105 13.80 -7.02 3.41
C ASN A 105 14.32 -6.93 4.86
N ARG A 106 13.92 -5.89 5.62
CA ARG A 106 14.39 -5.63 6.99
C ARG A 106 15.91 -5.46 7.11
N GLU A 107 16.55 -4.97 6.06
CA GLU A 107 17.96 -4.64 6.07
C GLU A 107 18.20 -3.31 6.80
N LYS A 108 19.33 -3.22 7.52
CA LYS A 108 19.69 -2.02 8.27
C LYS A 108 20.58 -1.11 7.42
N VAL A 109 19.98 -0.07 6.84
CA VAL A 109 20.65 0.91 5.97
C VAL A 109 20.81 2.31 6.62
N GLY A 110 20.36 2.46 7.87
CA GLY A 110 20.43 3.71 8.62
C GLY A 110 19.82 3.61 10.02
N ARG A 111 19.94 4.69 10.81
CA ARG A 111 19.47 4.74 12.21
C ARG A 111 17.96 4.53 12.33
N GLN A 112 17.18 5.01 11.36
CA GLN A 112 15.71 4.91 11.33
C GLN A 112 15.19 3.71 10.53
N SER A 113 16.04 2.71 10.22
CA SER A 113 15.61 1.57 9.38
C SER A 113 14.40 0.85 9.95
N VAL A 114 14.35 0.65 11.27
CA VAL A 114 13.26 -0.06 11.95
C VAL A 114 11.91 0.62 11.72
N MET A 115 11.88 1.96 11.69
CA MET A 115 10.66 2.72 11.44
C MET A 115 10.20 2.56 9.98
N MET A 116 11.14 2.53 9.04
CA MET A 116 10.80 2.34 7.62
C MET A 116 10.52 0.89 7.23
N TRP A 117 10.95 -0.09 8.02
CA TRP A 117 10.62 -1.50 7.74
C TRP A 117 9.12 -1.75 7.78
N SER A 118 8.41 -1.19 8.77
CA SER A 118 6.95 -1.36 8.84
C SER A 118 6.25 -0.73 7.64
N GLN A 119 6.67 0.48 7.24
CA GLN A 119 6.11 1.17 6.07
C GLN A 119 6.41 0.41 4.77
N ALA A 120 7.66 0.01 4.55
CA ALA A 120 8.06 -0.71 3.34
C ALA A 120 7.48 -2.12 3.24
N SER A 121 7.17 -2.76 4.38
CA SER A 121 6.57 -4.11 4.40
C SER A 121 5.16 -4.17 3.81
N LEU A 122 4.46 -3.03 3.74
CA LEU A 122 3.12 -2.93 3.15
C LEU A 122 3.15 -2.79 1.62
N LEU A 123 4.32 -2.54 1.04
CA LEU A 123 4.47 -2.25 -0.39
C LEU A 123 4.68 -3.54 -1.19
N SER A 124 3.93 -3.71 -2.27
CA SER A 124 4.28 -4.65 -3.33
C SER A 124 5.46 -4.15 -4.16
N ASP A 125 6.05 -5.01 -4.98
CA ASP A 125 7.18 -4.60 -5.84
C ASP A 125 6.74 -3.59 -6.90
N ALA A 126 5.47 -3.68 -7.34
CA ALA A 126 4.86 -2.66 -8.21
C ALA A 126 4.74 -1.31 -7.48
N ASP A 127 4.31 -1.32 -6.21
CA ASP A 127 4.20 -0.08 -5.43
C ASP A 127 5.57 0.57 -5.21
N ILE A 128 6.62 -0.23 -5.00
CA ILE A 128 7.99 0.28 -4.89
C ILE A 128 8.42 0.95 -6.19
N ASN A 129 8.12 0.35 -7.35
CA ASN A 129 8.44 0.98 -8.64
C ASN A 129 7.68 2.29 -8.80
N ASP A 130 6.35 2.27 -8.65
CA ASP A 130 5.50 3.47 -8.79
C ASP A 130 5.95 4.62 -7.89
N LEU A 131 6.27 4.33 -6.62
CA LEU A 131 6.76 5.32 -5.67
C LEU A 131 8.15 5.83 -6.04
N SER A 132 9.05 4.95 -6.46
CA SER A 132 10.42 5.33 -6.81
C SER A 132 10.44 6.23 -8.04
N ASP A 133 9.65 5.90 -9.05
CA ASP A 133 9.50 6.69 -10.28
C ASP A 133 8.96 8.07 -9.91
N TYR A 134 7.83 8.13 -9.21
CA TYR A 134 7.21 9.38 -8.77
C TYR A 134 8.17 10.25 -7.96
N ILE A 135 8.82 9.71 -6.92
CA ILE A 135 9.73 10.48 -6.07
C ILE A 135 10.88 11.06 -6.89
N SER A 136 11.47 10.28 -7.80
CA SER A 136 12.63 10.73 -8.58
C SER A 136 12.30 11.72 -9.71
N GLU A 137 11.06 11.73 -10.20
CA GLU A 137 10.61 12.63 -11.26
C GLU A 137 10.00 13.93 -10.72
N ASN A 138 9.50 13.91 -9.48
CA ASN A 138 8.75 15.02 -8.90
C ASN A 138 9.52 15.82 -7.85
N PHE A 139 10.60 15.27 -7.27
CA PHE A 139 11.38 15.90 -6.20
C PHE A 139 12.88 15.93 -6.52
#